data_AF-A0A496W1X0-F1
#
_entry.id   AF-A0A496W1X0-F1
#
_cell.length_a   1.000
_cell.length_b   1.000
_cell.length_c   1.000
_cell.angle_alpha   90.00
_cell.angle_beta   90.00
_cell.angle_gamma   90.00
#
_symmetry.space_group_name_H-M   'P 1'
#
loop_
_entity.id
_entity.type
_entity.pdbx_description
1 polymer ?
#
loop_
_entity_poly.entity_id
_entity_poly.type
_entity_poly.pdbx_seq_one_letter_code
_entity_poly.pdbx_strand_id
1 'polypeptide(L)'
;MSAIMNDMNQIHPSMEFADGGFVTTTSDLNQFGLALSRGQPFSDHQTLKQMMAPQGKALIGLGPFIGETENGIEYFYHFGHWGVMLFVVPSKQLAIAFTINQGEAEYAQFLEEILEVVLF
;
A
#
# COMPACT_ATOMS: atom_id res chain seq x y z
N MET A 1 12.97 -15.58 -17.02
CA MET A 1 12.97 -14.29 -16.30
C MET A 1 13.94 -14.48 -15.14
N SER A 2 15.15 -13.92 -15.20
CA SER A 2 16.13 -14.10 -14.13
C SER A 2 15.71 -13.25 -12.94
N ALA A 3 15.45 -13.88 -11.80
CA ALA A 3 15.40 -13.15 -10.53
C ALA A 3 16.77 -12.49 -10.34
N ILE A 4 16.79 -11.17 -10.18
CA ILE A 4 17.98 -10.47 -9.73
C ILE A 4 18.13 -10.83 -8.26
N MET A 5 19.03 -11.75 -7.94
CA MET A 5 19.40 -12.05 -6.56
C MET A 5 20.25 -10.88 -6.06
N ASN A 6 19.65 -9.96 -5.31
CA ASN A 6 20.38 -8.89 -4.66
C ASN A 6 21.19 -9.48 -3.50
N ASP A 7 22.49 -9.18 -3.45
CA ASP A 7 23.32 -9.50 -2.29
C ASP A 7 22.90 -8.61 -1.11
N MET A 8 22.09 -9.16 -0.21
CA MET A 8 21.58 -8.47 0.96
C MET A 8 22.70 -8.02 1.93
N ASN A 9 23.91 -8.58 1.82
CA ASN A 9 25.05 -8.17 2.65
C ASN A 9 25.60 -6.78 2.29
N GLN A 10 25.22 -6.23 1.13
CA GLN A 10 25.57 -4.87 0.72
C GLN A 10 24.53 -3.83 1.18
N ILE A 11 23.41 -4.28 1.74
CA ILE A 11 22.36 -3.39 2.22
C ILE A 11 22.65 -3.04 3.68
N HIS A 12 22.78 -1.75 3.96
CA HIS A 12 22.96 -1.29 5.33
C HIS A 12 21.74 -1.69 6.17
N PRO A 13 21.90 -2.31 7.37
CA PRO A 13 20.77 -2.81 8.18
C PRO A 13 19.71 -1.76 8.54
N SER A 14 20.06 -0.47 8.48
CA SER A 14 19.08 0.61 8.66
C SER A 14 18.00 0.66 7.56
N MET A 15 18.19 -0.05 6.45
CA MET A 15 17.18 -0.24 5.41
C MET A 15 15.88 -0.78 5.99
N GLU A 16 15.96 -1.63 7.02
CA GLU A 16 14.78 -2.16 7.70
C GLU A 16 13.86 -1.03 8.20
N PHE A 17 14.42 0.06 8.72
CA PHE A 17 13.63 1.22 9.17
C PHE A 17 12.96 2.01 8.02
N ALA A 18 13.42 1.81 6.78
CA ALA A 18 12.89 2.48 5.59
C ALA A 18 11.97 1.57 4.75
N ASP A 19 12.12 0.25 4.84
CA ASP A 19 11.45 -0.72 3.95
C ASP A 19 10.26 -1.43 4.62
N GLY A 20 10.27 -1.63 5.95
CA GLY A 20 9.14 -2.32 6.60
C GLY A 20 9.19 -2.54 8.12
N GLY A 21 10.30 -2.21 8.79
CA GLY A 21 10.53 -2.46 10.22
C GLY A 21 9.88 -1.46 11.18
N PHE A 22 8.98 -0.59 10.70
CA PHE A 22 8.25 0.32 11.58
C PHE A 22 7.10 -0.40 12.29
N VAL A 23 6.93 -0.14 13.58
CA VAL A 23 5.82 -0.66 14.38
C VAL A 23 4.75 0.40 14.48
N THR A 24 3.50 0.03 14.18
CA THR A 24 2.34 0.92 14.23
C THR A 24 1.06 0.15 14.56
N THR A 25 -0.07 0.85 14.68
CA THR A 25 -1.40 0.24 14.85
C THR A 25 -2.24 0.34 13.58
N THR A 26 -3.26 -0.52 13.44
CA THR A 26 -4.23 -0.40 12.33
C THR A 26 -4.99 0.92 12.37
N SER A 27 -5.22 1.47 13.57
CA SER A 27 -5.81 2.82 13.73
C SER A 27 -4.92 3.91 13.11
N ASP A 28 -3.62 3.87 13.39
CA ASP A 28 -2.66 4.84 12.85
C ASP A 28 -2.50 4.67 11.33
N LEU A 29 -2.50 3.43 10.83
CA LEU A 29 -2.51 3.16 9.39
C LEU A 29 -3.76 3.72 8.70
N ASN A 30 -4.94 3.58 9.30
CA ASN A 30 -6.16 4.18 8.77
C ASN A 30 -6.06 5.71 8.73
N GLN A 31 -5.58 6.33 9.82
CA GLN A 31 -5.37 7.78 9.86
C GLN A 31 -4.37 8.23 8.79
N PHE A 32 -3.26 7.52 8.66
CA PHE A 32 -2.25 7.78 7.64
C PHE A 32 -2.81 7.63 6.22
N GLY A 33 -3.50 6.53 5.92
CA GLY A 33 -4.09 6.29 4.59
C GLY A 33 -5.08 7.38 4.19
N LEU A 34 -5.95 7.79 5.11
CA LEU A 34 -6.87 8.89 4.88
C LEU A 34 -6.13 10.22 4.69
N ALA A 35 -5.13 10.52 5.51
CA ALA A 35 -4.33 11.73 5.38
C ALA A 35 -3.55 11.77 4.05
N LEU A 36 -2.94 10.65 3.67
CA LEU A 36 -2.24 10.47 2.41
C LEU A 36 -3.16 10.66 1.22
N SER A 37 -4.38 10.11 1.26
CA SER A 37 -5.37 10.29 0.18
C SER A 37 -5.75 11.75 -0.09
N ARG A 38 -5.54 12.62 0.91
CA ARG A 38 -5.76 14.08 0.82
C ARG A 38 -4.48 14.87 0.55
N GLY A 39 -3.34 14.20 0.43
CA GLY A 39 -2.03 14.81 0.21
C GLY A 39 -1.49 15.55 1.44
N GLN A 40 -2.06 15.34 2.63
CA GLN A 40 -1.69 16.06 3.85
C GLN A 40 -0.21 15.92 4.26
N PRO A 41 0.47 14.78 4.05
CA PRO A 41 1.89 14.67 4.37
C PRO A 41 2.81 15.53 3.49
N PHE A 42 2.32 16.07 2.37
CA PHE A 42 3.15 16.75 1.39
C PHE A 42 2.95 18.27 1.43
N SER A 43 4.06 19.01 1.39
CA SER A 43 4.04 20.47 1.23
C SER A 43 3.72 20.89 -0.21
N ASP A 44 4.05 20.04 -1.20
CA ASP A 44 3.70 20.25 -2.60
C ASP A 44 2.52 19.36 -2.99
N HIS A 45 1.43 19.99 -3.43
CA HIS A 45 0.21 19.32 -3.86
C HIS A 45 0.41 18.41 -5.09
N GLN A 46 1.46 18.60 -5.89
CA GLN A 46 1.78 17.72 -7.00
C GLN A 46 2.43 16.39 -6.55
N THR A 47 3.00 16.33 -5.34
CA THR A 47 3.72 15.14 -4.87
C THR A 47 2.79 13.93 -4.78
N LEU A 48 1.56 14.09 -4.29
CA LEU A 48 0.59 12.99 -4.24
C LEU A 48 0.30 12.46 -5.65
N LYS A 49 0.10 13.37 -6.62
CA LYS A 49 -0.18 12.99 -8.01
C LYS A 49 0.99 12.20 -8.61
N GLN A 50 2.23 12.59 -8.32
CA GLN A 50 3.41 11.85 -8.77
C GLN A 50 3.54 10.49 -8.07
N MET A 51 3.28 10.43 -6.76
CA MET A 51 3.29 9.19 -5.98
C MET A 51 2.26 8.18 -6.51
N MET A 52 1.09 8.66 -6.93
CA MET A 52 0.00 7.82 -7.46
C MET A 52 0.04 7.67 -8.99
N ALA A 53 1.07 8.16 -9.69
CA ALA A 53 1.19 7.92 -11.12
C ALA A 53 1.82 6.53 -11.34
N PRO A 54 1.13 5.57 -11.99
CA PRO A 54 1.70 4.26 -12.25
C PRO A 54 3.03 4.36 -13.03
N GLN A 55 4.03 3.64 -12.57
CA GLN A 55 5.36 3.59 -13.17
C GLN A 55 5.58 2.25 -13.89
N GLY A 56 5.89 2.33 -15.18
CA GLY A 56 6.17 1.14 -16.00
C GLY A 56 4.90 0.34 -16.34
N LYS A 57 5.03 -0.99 -16.46
CA LYS A 57 3.94 -1.89 -16.86
C LYS A 57 3.14 -2.45 -15.67
N ALA A 58 3.66 -2.28 -14.45
CA ALA A 58 2.97 -2.67 -13.24
C ALA A 58 2.15 -1.48 -12.75
N LEU A 59 0.94 -1.71 -12.25
CA LEU A 59 0.11 -0.67 -11.62
C LEU A 59 0.67 -0.32 -10.23
N ILE A 60 1.91 0.17 -10.19
CA ILE A 60 2.67 0.50 -8.99
C ILE A 60 3.08 1.97 -9.11
N GLY A 61 2.70 2.77 -8.12
CA GLY A 61 3.16 4.14 -7.95
C GLY A 61 4.56 4.21 -7.33
N LEU A 62 4.88 5.33 -6.70
CA LEU A 62 6.10 5.44 -5.88
C LEU A 62 5.82 4.94 -4.46
N GLY A 63 5.75 3.61 -4.33
CA GLY A 63 5.39 2.92 -3.10
C GLY A 63 4.10 2.09 -3.26
N PRO A 64 2.92 2.72 -3.35
CA PRO A 64 1.65 2.00 -3.33
C PRO A 64 1.38 1.24 -4.63
N PHE A 65 0.67 0.12 -4.50
CA PHE A 65 -0.04 -0.48 -5.62
C PHE A 65 -1.30 0.33 -5.89
N ILE A 66 -1.66 0.42 -7.16
CA ILE A 66 -2.79 1.20 -7.66
C ILE A 66 -3.72 0.25 -8.38
N GLY A 67 -5.01 0.39 -8.14
CA GLY A 67 -6.01 -0.41 -8.81
C GLY A 67 -7.24 0.40 -9.12
N GLU A 68 -8.04 -0.16 -10.02
CA GLU A 68 -9.34 0.36 -10.38
C GLU A 68 -10.32 -0.81 -10.37
N THR A 69 -11.51 -0.56 -9.85
CA THR A 69 -12.60 -1.54 -9.81
C THR A 69 -13.28 -1.59 -11.17
N GLU A 70 -14.08 -2.62 -11.47
CA GLU A 70 -14.87 -2.66 -12.72
C GLU A 70 -15.78 -1.44 -12.93
N ASN A 71 -16.24 -0.80 -11.85
CA ASN A 71 -17.07 0.40 -11.87
C ASN A 71 -16.27 1.72 -11.97
N GLY A 72 -14.96 1.66 -12.23
CA GLY A 72 -14.11 2.85 -12.38
C GLY A 72 -13.71 3.56 -11.07
N ILE A 73 -13.87 2.92 -9.92
CA ILE A 73 -13.43 3.46 -8.63
C ILE A 73 -11.95 3.16 -8.44
N GLU A 74 -11.14 4.21 -8.39
CA GLU A 74 -9.71 4.10 -8.08
C GLU A 74 -9.48 3.79 -6.59
N TYR A 75 -8.50 2.93 -6.32
CA TYR A 75 -8.02 2.63 -4.99
C TYR A 75 -6.49 2.47 -5.00
N PHE A 76 -5.87 2.59 -3.83
CA PHE A 76 -4.48 2.25 -3.64
C PHE A 76 -4.31 1.38 -2.41
N TYR A 77 -3.28 0.54 -2.41
CA TYR A 77 -3.01 -0.36 -1.31
C TYR A 77 -1.54 -0.71 -1.19
N HIS A 78 -1.16 -1.26 -0.05
CA HIS A 78 0.15 -1.85 0.17
C HIS A 78 0.04 -2.97 1.19
N PHE A 79 0.74 -4.09 0.93
CA PHE A 79 0.91 -5.16 1.90
C PHE A 79 2.27 -5.06 2.57
N GLY A 80 2.33 -5.30 3.87
CA GLY A 80 3.58 -5.42 4.63
C GLY A 80 3.88 -6.89 4.89
N HIS A 81 5.16 -7.27 4.85
CA HIS A 81 5.61 -8.66 4.92
C HIS A 81 4.95 -9.49 6.04
N TRP A 82 4.75 -8.88 7.22
CA TRP A 82 4.21 -9.50 8.43
C TRP A 82 2.66 -9.55 8.48
N GLY A 83 2.01 -9.77 7.34
CA GLY A 83 0.58 -10.00 7.28
C GLY A 83 -0.23 -8.74 7.52
N VAL A 84 0.27 -7.58 7.09
CA VAL A 84 -0.39 -6.28 7.23
C VAL A 84 -0.88 -5.84 5.85
N MET A 85 -2.03 -5.20 5.77
CA MET A 85 -2.38 -4.44 4.56
C MET A 85 -3.13 -3.17 4.93
N LEU A 86 -2.85 -2.13 4.14
CA LEU A 86 -3.60 -0.88 4.10
C LEU A 86 -4.22 -0.77 2.71
N PHE A 87 -5.53 -0.57 2.66
CA PHE A 87 -6.32 -0.36 1.45
C PHE A 87 -7.09 0.95 1.58
N VAL A 88 -7.11 1.78 0.54
CA VAL A 88 -7.72 3.10 0.57
C VAL A 88 -8.49 3.39 -0.70
N VAL A 89 -9.72 3.90 -0.55
CA VAL A 89 -10.56 4.42 -1.63
C VAL A 89 -10.73 5.93 -1.44
N PRO A 90 -9.95 6.77 -2.14
CA PRO A 90 -9.94 8.22 -1.91
C PRO A 90 -11.31 8.88 -2.08
N SER A 91 -12.06 8.48 -3.12
CA SER A 91 -13.37 9.05 -3.44
C SER A 91 -14.43 8.81 -2.36
N LYS A 92 -14.29 7.74 -1.57
CA LYS A 92 -15.18 7.38 -0.46
C LYS A 92 -14.67 7.85 0.90
N GLN A 93 -13.46 8.40 0.97
CA GLN A 93 -12.74 8.64 2.23
C GLN A 93 -12.75 7.40 3.14
N LEU A 94 -12.52 6.23 2.53
CA LEU A 94 -12.51 4.93 3.18
C LEU A 94 -11.07 4.42 3.25
N ALA A 95 -10.66 3.99 4.44
CA ALA A 95 -9.42 3.25 4.66
C ALA A 95 -9.75 1.97 5.46
N ILE A 96 -9.18 0.86 5.01
CA ILE A 96 -9.27 -0.44 5.67
C ILE A 96 -7.83 -0.89 5.93
N ALA A 97 -7.51 -1.12 7.19
CA ALA A 97 -6.24 -1.69 7.61
C ALA A 97 -6.48 -2.91 8.49
N PHE A 98 -5.71 -3.97 8.26
CA PHE A 98 -5.76 -5.16 9.08
C PHE A 98 -4.36 -5.73 9.28
N THR A 99 -4.26 -6.62 10.26
CA THR A 99 -3.09 -7.47 10.45
C THR A 99 -3.53 -8.86 10.89
N ILE A 100 -2.85 -9.88 10.39
CA ILE A 100 -2.97 -11.26 10.85
C ILE A 100 -1.73 -11.74 11.61
N ASN A 101 -0.75 -10.85 11.86
CA ASN A 101 0.46 -11.09 12.65
C ASN A 101 1.28 -12.33 12.21
N GLN A 102 1.31 -12.65 10.92
CA GLN A 102 2.07 -13.77 10.37
C GLN A 102 2.73 -13.39 9.03
N GLY A 103 3.91 -13.94 8.77
CA GLY A 103 4.53 -13.88 7.44
C GLY A 103 3.82 -14.78 6.43
N GLU A 104 4.18 -14.65 5.14
CA GLU A 104 3.68 -15.50 4.04
C GLU A 104 2.15 -15.53 3.90
N ALA A 105 1.48 -14.42 4.23
CA ALA A 105 0.04 -14.31 4.06
C ALA A 105 -0.37 -14.34 2.57
N GLU A 106 -1.46 -15.04 2.26
CA GLU A 106 -2.09 -15.05 0.94
C GLU A 106 -2.91 -13.77 0.72
N TYR A 107 -2.23 -12.66 0.39
CA TYR A 107 -2.86 -11.34 0.27
C TYR A 107 -3.89 -11.24 -0.87
N ALA A 108 -3.76 -12.06 -1.92
CA ALA A 108 -4.62 -11.99 -3.10
C ALA A 108 -6.07 -12.34 -2.76
N GLN A 109 -6.29 -13.47 -2.06
CA GLN A 109 -7.62 -13.90 -1.64
C GLN A 109 -8.26 -12.86 -0.70
N PHE A 110 -7.49 -12.30 0.22
CA PHE A 110 -8.03 -11.30 1.14
C PHE A 110 -8.39 -9.98 0.43
N LEU A 111 -7.57 -9.55 -0.53
CA LEU A 111 -7.88 -8.37 -1.33
C LEU A 111 -9.18 -8.57 -2.11
N GLU A 112 -9.41 -9.76 -2.68
CA GLU A 112 -10.67 -10.10 -3.35
C GLU A 112 -11.87 -9.97 -2.40
N GLU A 113 -11.77 -10.49 -1.17
CA GLU A 113 -12.81 -10.37 -0.15
C GLU A 113 -13.09 -8.90 0.25
N ILE A 114 -12.05 -8.07 0.40
CA ILE A 114 -12.25 -6.62 0.64
C ILE A 114 -12.97 -5.99 -0.52
N LEU A 115 -12.52 -6.26 -1.75
CA LEU A 115 -13.11 -5.68 -2.95
C LEU A 115 -14.58 -6.10 -3.07
N GLU A 116 -14.94 -7.34 -2.73
CA GLU A 116 -16.34 -7.76 -2.68
C GLU A 116 -17.16 -6.91 -1.68
N VAL A 117 -16.67 -6.71 -0.45
CA VAL A 117 -17.38 -5.95 0.60
C VAL A 117 -17.48 -4.45 0.30
N VAL A 118 -16.49 -3.87 -0.39
CA VAL A 118 -16.42 -2.42 -0.63
C VAL A 118 -17.16 -2.00 -1.92
N LEU A 119 -17.33 -2.94 -2.85
CA LEU A 119 -17.84 -2.68 -4.20
C LEU A 119 -19.26 -3.18 -4.45
N PHE A 120 -19.79 -4.03 -3.57
CA PHE A 120 -21.18 -4.48 -3.56
C PHE A 120 -21.91 -3.97 -2.31
#